data_AF-A0A6B1GJI2-F1
#
_entry.id   AF-A0A6B1GJI2-F1
#
_cell.length_a   1.000
_cell.length_b   1.000
_cell.length_c   1.000
_cell.angle_alpha   90.00
_cell.angle_beta   90.00
_cell.angle_gamma   90.00
#
_symmetry.space_group_name_H-M   'P 1'
#
loop_
_entity.id
_entity.type
_entity.pdbx_description
1 polymer ?
#
loop_
_entity_poly.entity_id
_entity_poly.type
_entity_poly.pdbx_seq_one_letter_code
_entity_poly.pdbx_strand_id
1 'polypeptide(L)'
;MPGISRFTFNRTPSHLLFVGNSYLYYNNSLHDHLRRMIISAGLHDRDDTEFKSATINGARLSHHDVANYLKPSQLGVDEPFQVVILQGHCSAVLTE
;
A
#
# COMPACT_ATOMS: atom_id res chain seq x y z
N MET A 1 24.51 5.43 -2.35
CA MET A 1 23.52 4.37 -2.60
C MET A 1 22.98 3.95 -1.25
N PRO A 2 21.76 4.36 -0.84
CA PRO A 2 21.22 3.87 0.42
C PRO A 2 21.08 2.35 0.31
N GLY A 3 21.56 1.65 1.33
CA GLY A 3 21.61 0.20 1.36
C GLY A 3 20.21 -0.40 1.22
N ILE A 4 19.98 -1.13 0.15
CA ILE A 4 18.76 -1.91 -0.03
C ILE A 4 18.84 -3.07 0.96
N SER A 5 18.09 -2.97 2.06
CA SER A 5 17.94 -4.05 3.03
C SER A 5 16.75 -4.92 2.63
N ARG A 6 16.99 -6.24 2.52
CA ARG A 6 15.92 -7.21 2.31
C ARG A 6 15.14 -7.38 3.61
N PHE A 7 13.89 -6.97 3.62
CA PHE A 7 12.97 -7.31 4.69
C PHE A 7 12.48 -8.75 4.49
N THR A 8 12.55 -9.54 5.57
CA THR A 8 12.03 -10.92 5.58
C THR A 8 10.92 -10.95 6.60
N PHE A 9 9.70 -11.29 6.17
CA PHE A 9 8.56 -11.40 7.06
C PHE A 9 8.46 -12.82 7.61
N ASN A 10 8.26 -12.96 8.92
CA ASN A 10 8.10 -14.26 9.57
C ASN A 10 6.70 -14.88 9.32
N ARG A 11 5.74 -14.04 8.91
CA ARG A 11 4.39 -14.41 8.46
C ARG A 11 4.01 -13.48 7.30
N THR A 12 3.20 -13.95 6.36
CA THR A 12 2.60 -13.10 5.33
C THR A 12 1.86 -11.93 6.00
N PRO A 13 2.09 -10.67 5.60
CA PRO A 13 1.34 -9.54 6.15
C PRO A 13 -0.14 -9.59 5.72
N SER A 14 -1.06 -9.26 6.63
CA SER A 14 -2.50 -9.23 6.39
C SER A 14 -3.05 -7.80 6.23
N HIS A 15 -2.29 -6.78 6.66
CA HIS A 15 -2.73 -5.37 6.63
C HIS A 15 -1.77 -4.54 5.79
N LEU A 16 -2.20 -4.13 4.60
CA LEU A 16 -1.39 -3.40 3.63
C LEU A 16 -2.04 -2.08 3.24
N LEU A 17 -1.22 -1.03 3.17
CA LEU A 17 -1.62 0.26 2.63
C LEU A 17 -0.83 0.59 1.37
N PHE A 18 -1.56 0.87 0.29
CA PHE A 18 -1.01 1.39 -0.95
C PHE A 18 -1.22 2.92 -0.98
N VAL A 19 -0.16 3.70 -1.15
CA VAL A 19 -0.24 5.16 -1.27
C VAL A 19 0.38 5.60 -2.57
N GLY A 20 -0.35 6.41 -3.33
CA GLY A 20 0.15 6.97 -4.58
C GLY A 20 -0.95 7.59 -5.41
N ASN A 21 -0.90 7.35 -6.72
CA ASN A 21 -1.74 8.10 -7.65
C ASN A 21 -2.54 7.18 -8.58
N SER A 22 -2.98 7.76 -9.70
CA SER A 22 -3.74 7.12 -10.76
C SER A 22 -3.13 5.81 -11.27
N TYR A 23 -1.81 5.62 -11.15
CA TYR A 23 -1.16 4.36 -11.53
C TYR A 23 -1.56 3.20 -10.62
N LEU A 24 -1.75 3.43 -9.32
CA LEU A 24 -2.26 2.40 -8.40
C LEU A 24 -3.76 2.19 -8.57
N TYR A 25 -4.50 3.28 -8.80
CA TYR A 25 -5.97 3.24 -8.91
C TYR A 25 -6.45 2.61 -10.22
N TYR A 26 -6.00 3.13 -11.38
CA TYR A 26 -6.47 2.66 -12.70
C TYR A 26 -5.83 1.35 -13.16
N ASN A 27 -4.79 0.87 -12.47
CA ASN A 27 -4.30 -0.49 -12.68
C ASN A 27 -5.19 -1.52 -11.97
N ASN A 28 -6.50 -1.38 -12.20
CA ASN A 28 -7.56 -2.22 -11.66
C ASN A 28 -7.51 -2.35 -10.12
N SER A 29 -7.26 -1.24 -9.41
CA SER A 29 -7.13 -1.24 -7.95
C SER A 29 -6.15 -2.31 -7.46
N LEU A 30 -4.85 -2.14 -7.76
CA LEU A 30 -3.81 -3.14 -7.51
C LEU A 30 -3.86 -3.80 -6.12
N HIS A 31 -4.24 -3.04 -5.09
CA HIS A 31 -4.44 -3.53 -3.73
C HIS A 31 -5.43 -4.70 -3.66
N ASP A 32 -6.55 -4.62 -4.38
CA ASP A 32 -7.57 -5.67 -4.40
C ASP A 32 -7.12 -6.89 -5.22
N HIS A 33 -6.40 -6.68 -6.32
CA HIS A 33 -5.83 -7.79 -7.09
C HIS A 33 -4.80 -8.58 -6.26
N LEU A 34 -3.89 -7.90 -5.56
CA LEU A 34 -2.93 -8.55 -4.68
C LEU A 34 -3.65 -9.30 -3.53
N ARG A 35 -4.67 -8.68 -2.93
CA ARG A 35 -5.49 -9.32 -1.89
C ARG A 35 -6.11 -10.62 -2.40
N ARG A 36 -6.69 -10.62 -3.59
CA ARG A 36 -7.28 -11.83 -4.20
C ARG A 36 -6.24 -12.92 -4.47
N MET A 37 -5.03 -12.57 -4.90
CA MET A 37 -3.95 -13.54 -5.10
C MET A 37 -3.51 -14.20 -3.78
N ILE A 38 -3.38 -13.41 -2.71
CA ILE A 38 -3.02 -13.90 -1.37
C ILE A 38 -4.08 -14.85 -0.82
N ILE A 39 -5.36 -14.49 -0.96
CA ILE A 39 -6.49 -15.35 -0.55
C ILE A 39 -6.50 -16.64 -1.38
N SER A 40 -6.36 -16.54 -2.70
CA SER A 40 -6.33 -17.69 -3.62
C SER A 40 -5.17 -18.65 -3.32
N ALA A 41 -4.02 -18.13 -2.88
CA ALA A 41 -2.88 -18.92 -2.48
C ALA A 41 -3.03 -19.58 -1.09
N GLY A 42 -4.14 -19.35 -0.37
CA GLY A 42 -4.37 -19.88 0.97
C GLY A 42 -3.45 -19.28 2.03
N LEU A 43 -2.89 -18.08 1.79
CA LEU A 43 -1.95 -17.43 2.71
C LEU A 43 -2.66 -16.65 3.81
N HIS A 44 -3.90 -16.19 3.55
CA HIS A 44 -4.81 -15.59 4.52
C HIS A 44 -6.26 -15.77 4.10
N ASP A 45 -7.15 -15.72 5.09
CA ASP A 45 -8.59 -15.69 4.85
C ASP A 45 -9.06 -14.27 4.51
N ARG A 46 -10.18 -14.20 3.78
CA ARG A 46 -10.75 -12.93 3.30
C ARG A 46 -11.05 -11.97 4.45
N ASP A 47 -11.58 -12.50 5.54
CA ASP A 47 -12.08 -11.71 6.68
C ASP A 47 -10.94 -11.23 7.60
N ASP A 48 -9.76 -11.84 7.49
CA ASP A 48 -8.57 -11.50 8.28
C ASP A 48 -7.62 -10.53 7.56
N THR A 49 -7.99 -10.05 6.37
CA THR A 49 -7.09 -9.36 5.45
C THR A 49 -7.63 -7.99 5.00
N GLU A 50 -6.95 -6.91 5.38
CA GLU A 50 -7.31 -5.52 5.08
C GLU A 50 -6.27 -4.85 4.17
N PHE A 51 -6.59 -4.74 2.88
CA PHE A 51 -5.74 -4.09 1.89
C PHE A 51 -6.44 -2.82 1.43
N LYS A 52 -5.87 -1.66 1.77
CA LYS A 52 -6.43 -0.34 1.45
C LYS A 52 -5.56 0.40 0.44
N SER A 53 -6.16 1.36 -0.24
CA SER A 53 -5.46 2.24 -1.18
C SER A 53 -5.88 3.69 -0.98
N ALA A 54 -4.91 4.56 -0.72
CA ALA A 54 -5.08 6.00 -0.62
C ALA A 54 -4.47 6.65 -1.87
N THR A 55 -5.31 7.02 -2.83
CA THR A 55 -4.88 7.53 -4.13
C THR A 55 -5.39 8.93 -4.41
N ILE A 56 -4.51 9.81 -4.87
CA ILE A 56 -4.85 11.15 -5.38
C ILE A 56 -4.39 11.23 -6.84
N ASN A 57 -5.32 11.49 -7.77
CA ASN A 57 -4.99 11.56 -9.20
C ASN A 57 -3.93 12.63 -9.48
N GLY A 58 -2.87 12.26 -10.22
CA GLY A 58 -1.75 13.17 -10.56
C GLY A 58 -0.86 13.57 -9.38
N ALA A 59 -1.03 12.98 -8.19
CA ALA A 59 -0.27 13.38 -7.02
C ALA A 59 1.17 12.88 -7.00
N ARG A 60 2.02 13.68 -6.33
CA ARG A 60 3.32 13.27 -5.80
C ARG A 60 3.12 12.74 -4.37
N LEU A 61 4.07 11.94 -3.87
CA LEU A 61 4.02 11.44 -2.49
C LEU A 61 3.92 12.57 -1.45
N SER A 62 4.52 13.74 -1.71
CA SER A 62 4.45 14.92 -0.85
C SER A 62 3.04 15.51 -0.71
N HIS A 63 2.10 15.15 -1.58
CA HIS A 63 0.70 15.57 -1.46
C HIS A 63 -0.10 14.66 -0.51
N HIS A 64 0.46 13.53 -0.09
CA HIS A 64 -0.20 12.60 0.83
C HIS A 64 0.19 12.89 2.27
N ASP A 65 -0.81 12.96 3.15
CA ASP A 65 -0.59 12.92 4.59
C ASP A 65 -0.50 11.46 5.06
N VAL A 66 0.62 10.82 4.73
CA VAL A 66 0.88 9.41 5.09
C VAL A 66 0.84 9.23 6.61
N ALA A 67 1.34 10.20 7.36
CA ALA A 67 1.31 10.13 8.82
C ALA A 67 -0.12 10.04 9.36
N ASN A 68 -1.06 10.79 8.77
CA ASN A 68 -2.47 10.67 9.14
C ASN A 68 -3.08 9.33 8.71
N TYR A 69 -2.75 8.81 7.53
CA TYR A 69 -3.27 7.52 7.06
C TYR A 69 -2.88 6.33 7.96
N LEU A 70 -1.75 6.42 8.67
CA LEU A 70 -1.27 5.39 9.57
C LEU A 70 -1.93 5.41 10.96
N LYS A 71 -2.72 6.45 11.27
CA LYS A 71 -3.44 6.50 12.54
C LYS A 71 -4.61 5.50 12.50
N PRO A 72 -4.92 4.84 13.63
CA PRO A 72 -6.04 3.90 13.71
C PRO A 72 -7.34 4.50 13.18
N SER A 73 -8.11 3.67 12.46
CA SER A 73 -9.45 3.95 11.93
C SER A 73 -9.56 5.11 10.92
N GLN A 74 -8.49 5.85 10.61
CA GLN A 74 -8.52 6.93 9.60
C GLN A 74 -8.91 6.46 8.21
N LEU A 75 -8.59 5.21 7.89
CA LEU A 75 -8.97 4.56 6.63
C LEU A 75 -9.98 3.41 6.84
N GLY A 76 -10.71 3.42 7.96
CA GLY A 76 -11.67 2.38 8.31
C GLY A 76 -11.02 1.02 8.58
N VAL A 77 -9.82 1.02 9.14
CA VAL A 77 -9.08 -0.16 9.59
C VAL A 77 -8.62 0.11 11.02
N ASP A 78 -8.97 -0.77 11.94
CA ASP A 78 -8.64 -0.59 13.36
C ASP A 78 -7.21 -1.05 13.67
N GLU A 79 -6.76 -2.12 13.02
CA GLU A 79 -5.42 -2.66 13.17
C GLU A 79 -4.37 -1.88 12.36
N PRO A 80 -3.13 -1.72 12.86
CA PRO A 80 -2.08 -1.02 12.14
C PRO A 80 -1.70 -1.70 10.81
N PHE A 81 -1.39 -0.89 9.79
CA PHE A 81 -0.78 -1.40 8.57
C PHE A 81 0.61 -1.95 8.85
N GLN A 82 0.85 -3.18 8.43
CA GLN A 82 2.13 -3.88 8.60
C GLN A 82 3.11 -3.51 7.49
N VAL A 83 2.60 -3.19 6.30
CA VAL A 83 3.40 -2.78 5.14
C VAL A 83 2.72 -1.61 4.44
N VAL A 84 3.54 -0.62 4.08
CA VAL A 84 3.12 0.53 3.28
C VAL A 84 3.90 0.51 1.96
N ILE A 85 3.17 0.47 0.84
CA ILE A 85 3.74 0.53 -0.50
C ILE A 85 3.55 1.96 -1.03
N LEU A 86 4.66 2.66 -1.25
CA LEU A 86 4.69 4.04 -1.71
C LEU A 86 5.00 4.08 -3.21
N GLN A 87 4.11 4.69 -3.99
CA GLN A 87 4.31 4.92 -5.42
C GLN A 87 4.42 6.41 -5.72
N GLY A 88 5.60 6.81 -6.20
CA GLY A 88 5.92 8.19 -6.60
C GLY A 88 5.23 8.63 -7.88
N HIS A 89 5.39 9.91 -8.24
CA HIS A 89 4.93 10.42 -9.54
C HIS A 89 5.81 9.87 -10.69
N CYS A 90 5.30 9.74 -11.91
CA CYS A 90 6.09 9.17 -13.02
C CYS A 90 7.34 9.99 -13.37
N SER A 91 7.29 11.31 -13.16
CA SER A 91 8.43 12.21 -13.34
C SER A 91 9.30 12.39 -12.09
N ALA A 92 9.01 11.66 -11.00
CA ALA A 92 9.83 11.75 -9.77
C ALA A 92 11.30 11.40 -10.05
N VAL A 93 11.54 10.43 -10.94
CA VAL A 93 12.89 10.01 -11.38
C VAL A 93 13.65 11.13 -12.12
N LEU A 94 12.95 12.13 -12.65
CA LEU A 94 13.54 13.23 -13.41
C LEU A 94 13.83 14.48 -12.55
N THR A 95 13.49 14.43 -11.25
CA THR A 95 13.60 15.59 -10.35
C THR A 95 14.44 15.33 -9.09
N GLU A 96 15.22 14.25 -9.07
CA GLU A 96 16.29 14.03 -8.07
C GLU A 96 17.67 14.45 -8.61
#